data_AF-A0A7S1A835-F1
#
_entry.id   AF-A0A7S1A835-F1
#
_cell.length_a   1.000
_cell.length_b   1.000
_cell.length_c   1.000
_cell.angle_alpha   90.00
_cell.angle_beta   90.00
_cell.angle_gamma   90.00
#
_symmetry.space_group_name_H-M   'P 1'
#
loop_
_entity.id
_entity.type
_entity.pdbx_description
1 polymer ?
#
loop_
_entity_poly.entity_id
_entity_poly.type
_entity_poly.pdbx_seq_one_letter_code
_entity_poly.pdbx_strand_id
1 'polypeptide(L)'
;VEMGTSALARCTERLKQEEGVADVHRQQECGAFVAKELVHMKNIALLAPIVSALMLETNGHILEAAQIHGDKNCISRVHRMLLRMSGHHVLNDFPDQFGNAGSALFAERSGEMTLGYLMDKMKCCCEPAMTVHELRKLTSLLEQYSTEKQAWMHVYLLQPSIEAARRCARLEVDNALQALRANESAENTMKLITRLSLAYTFATTKATDVIEDTSLGRQFITPHLVQIMTICRCLALECCSASQGSLITRCLNFVNGITQGTKDKHLRNHLVQILTGEGKSITLAIIAAYCVLRGIDVDIACYSEYLTRRDEKDMQPFFDFLDIQPGQVRYQTFE
;
A
#
# COMPACT_ATOMS: atom_id res chain seq x y z
N VAL A 1 22.59 -25.37 -5.10
CA VAL A 1 23.61 -24.67 -4.29
C VAL A 1 25.00 -24.95 -4.85
N GLU A 2 25.48 -26.20 -4.89
CA GLU A 2 26.81 -26.56 -5.43
C GLU A 2 27.10 -26.04 -6.84
N MET A 3 26.13 -26.12 -7.77
CA MET A 3 26.29 -25.56 -9.12
C MET A 3 26.52 -24.03 -9.12
N GLY A 4 25.86 -23.31 -8.20
CA GLY A 4 26.02 -21.86 -8.05
C GLY A 4 27.38 -21.52 -7.43
N THR A 5 27.78 -22.24 -6.38
CA THR A 5 29.10 -22.08 -5.75
C THR A 5 30.23 -22.35 -6.74
N SER A 6 30.07 -23.36 -7.61
CA SER A 6 31.04 -23.70 -8.66
C SER A 6 31.14 -22.60 -9.74
N ALA A 7 30.01 -22.02 -10.16
CA ALA A 7 29.98 -20.92 -11.11
C ALA A 7 30.56 -19.62 -10.53
N LEU A 8 30.29 -19.33 -9.26
CA LEU A 8 30.87 -18.20 -8.55
C LEU A 8 32.40 -18.34 -8.44
N ALA A 9 32.90 -19.52 -8.08
CA ALA A 9 34.35 -19.78 -8.00
C ALA A 9 35.05 -19.53 -9.35
N ARG A 10 34.46 -19.98 -10.47
CA ARG A 10 35.00 -19.71 -11.83
C ARG A 10 35.01 -18.22 -12.17
N CYS A 11 33.98 -17.46 -11.79
CA CYS A 11 33.93 -16.02 -12.01
C CYS A 11 35.05 -15.32 -11.22
N THR A 12 35.20 -15.66 -9.94
CA THR A 12 36.21 -15.07 -9.07
C THR A 12 37.63 -15.39 -9.53
N GLU A 13 37.89 -16.63 -9.95
CA GLU A 13 39.19 -17.02 -10.48
C GLU A 13 39.53 -16.30 -11.80
N ARG A 14 38.53 -16.15 -12.68
CA ARG A 14 38.70 -15.45 -13.95
C ARG A 14 38.93 -13.94 -13.76
N LEU A 15 38.23 -13.30 -12.83
CA LEU A 15 38.43 -11.90 -12.49
C LEU A 15 39.83 -11.64 -11.91
N LYS A 16 40.32 -12.52 -11.04
CA LYS A 16 41.69 -12.43 -10.49
C LYS A 16 42.78 -12.57 -11.55
N GLN A 17 42.54 -13.35 -12.60
CA GLN A 17 43.51 -13.52 -13.71
C GLN A 17 43.65 -12.25 -14.57
N GLU A 18 42.63 -11.40 -14.60
CA GLU A 18 42.59 -10.19 -15.44
C GLU A 18 42.83 -8.90 -14.62
N GLU A 19 43.04 -9.03 -13.30
CA GLU A 19 43.34 -7.93 -12.40
C GLU A 19 44.71 -7.31 -12.74
N GLY A 20 44.72 -6.06 -13.22
CA GLY A 20 45.92 -5.36 -13.65
C GLY A 20 46.29 -5.52 -15.14
N VAL A 21 45.49 -6.22 -15.94
CA VAL A 21 45.68 -6.32 -17.40
C VAL A 21 45.12 -5.07 -18.09
N ALA A 22 45.97 -4.31 -18.80
CA ALA A 22 45.57 -3.07 -19.50
C ALA A 22 44.92 -3.30 -20.88
N ASP A 23 44.76 -4.56 -21.29
CA ASP A 23 44.18 -4.95 -22.57
C ASP A 23 42.64 -4.92 -22.50
N VAL A 24 42.07 -3.89 -23.14
CA VAL A 24 40.62 -3.63 -23.20
C VAL A 24 39.86 -4.80 -23.85
N HIS A 25 40.45 -5.50 -24.82
CA HIS A 25 39.78 -6.62 -25.49
C HIS A 25 39.64 -7.82 -24.55
N ARG A 26 40.69 -8.14 -23.79
CA ARG A 26 40.66 -9.20 -22.78
C ARG A 26 39.71 -8.88 -21.62
N GLN A 27 39.66 -7.63 -21.19
CA GLN A 27 38.70 -7.18 -20.17
C GLN A 27 37.25 -7.37 -20.65
N GLN A 28 36.97 -7.06 -21.93
CA GLN A 28 35.63 -7.28 -22.52
C GLN A 28 35.26 -8.76 -22.62
N GLU A 29 36.20 -9.62 -23.03
CA GLU A 29 35.98 -11.07 -23.06
C GLU A 29 35.73 -11.66 -21.67
N CYS A 30 36.48 -11.19 -20.67
CA CYS A 30 36.27 -11.55 -19.27
C CYS A 30 34.88 -11.11 -18.78
N GLY A 31 34.48 -9.87 -19.08
CA GLY A 31 33.14 -9.36 -18.76
C GLY A 31 32.02 -10.18 -19.41
N ALA A 32 32.19 -10.58 -20.68
CA ALA A 32 31.22 -11.42 -21.38
C ALA A 32 31.11 -12.84 -20.79
N PHE A 33 32.25 -13.44 -20.39
CA PHE A 33 32.29 -14.72 -19.72
C PHE A 33 31.57 -14.67 -18.36
N VAL A 34 31.90 -13.68 -17.53
CA VAL A 34 31.28 -13.48 -16.22
C VAL A 34 29.77 -13.26 -16.38
N ALA A 35 29.34 -12.40 -17.31
CA ALA A 35 27.93 -12.17 -17.59
C ALA A 35 27.17 -13.46 -17.96
N LYS A 36 27.79 -14.36 -18.74
CA LYS A 36 27.18 -15.63 -19.16
C LYS A 36 26.99 -16.58 -17.97
N GLU A 37 28.01 -16.74 -17.12
CA GLU A 37 27.93 -17.59 -15.93
C GLU A 37 26.90 -17.05 -14.91
N LEU A 38 26.79 -15.73 -14.78
CA LEU A 38 25.80 -15.07 -13.93
C LEU A 38 24.36 -15.30 -14.41
N VAL A 39 24.11 -15.25 -15.73
CA VAL A 39 22.80 -15.60 -16.31
C VAL A 39 22.47 -17.07 -16.05
N HIS A 40 23.47 -17.95 -16.14
CA HIS A 40 23.28 -19.36 -15.83
C HIS A 40 22.91 -19.58 -14.35
N MET A 41 23.61 -18.91 -13.41
CA MET A 41 23.26 -18.92 -11.99
C MET A 41 21.87 -18.36 -11.71
N LYS A 42 21.48 -17.26 -12.38
CA LYS A 42 20.13 -16.69 -12.28
C LYS A 42 19.07 -17.70 -12.70
N ASN A 43 19.28 -18.39 -13.81
CA ASN A 43 18.31 -19.38 -14.31
C ASN A 43 18.21 -20.60 -13.39
N ILE A 44 19.32 -21.02 -12.75
CA ILE A 44 19.31 -22.07 -11.72
C ILE A 44 18.57 -21.58 -10.46
N ALA A 45 18.78 -20.34 -10.05
CA ALA A 45 18.18 -19.76 -8.83
C ALA A 45 16.68 -19.49 -8.97
N LEU A 46 16.21 -19.13 -10.17
CA LEU A 46 14.78 -18.99 -10.47
C LEU A 46 13.99 -20.30 -10.31
N LEU A 47 14.68 -21.45 -10.24
CA LEU A 47 14.08 -22.77 -10.02
C LEU A 47 14.07 -23.20 -8.54
N ALA A 48 14.58 -22.40 -7.60
CA ALA A 48 14.71 -22.78 -6.19
C ALA A 48 14.18 -21.70 -5.22
N PRO A 49 13.19 -22.00 -4.35
CA PRO A 49 12.62 -21.03 -3.40
C PRO A 49 13.57 -20.51 -2.30
N ILE A 50 14.79 -21.04 -2.17
CA ILE A 50 15.71 -20.80 -1.04
C ILE A 50 16.87 -19.83 -1.42
N VAL A 51 16.94 -19.34 -2.66
CA VAL A 51 18.13 -18.62 -3.17
C VAL A 51 18.01 -17.09 -3.07
N SER A 52 17.65 -16.53 -1.91
CA SER A 52 17.67 -15.05 -1.73
C SER A 52 19.04 -14.55 -1.26
N ALA A 53 19.62 -15.15 -0.22
CA ALA A 53 20.86 -14.68 0.41
C ALA A 53 22.08 -14.81 -0.51
N LEU A 54 22.29 -15.98 -1.11
CA LEU A 54 23.43 -16.22 -2.02
C LEU A 54 23.37 -15.34 -3.27
N MET A 55 22.16 -15.02 -3.74
CA MET A 55 21.96 -14.12 -4.87
C MET A 55 22.27 -12.66 -4.52
N LEU A 56 21.92 -12.21 -3.32
CA LEU A 56 22.27 -10.87 -2.82
C LEU A 56 23.79 -10.70 -2.72
N GLU A 57 24.47 -11.67 -2.13
CA GLU A 57 25.94 -11.69 -2.01
C GLU A 57 26.61 -11.71 -3.40
N THR A 58 26.14 -12.58 -4.30
CA THR A 58 26.65 -12.65 -5.67
C THR A 58 26.45 -11.33 -6.41
N ASN A 59 25.26 -10.72 -6.31
CA ASN A 59 25.00 -9.43 -6.96
C ASN A 59 25.82 -8.27 -6.36
N GLY A 60 26.14 -8.33 -5.06
CA GLY A 60 27.05 -7.39 -4.40
C GLY A 60 28.44 -7.43 -5.00
N HIS A 61 29.03 -8.62 -5.15
CA HIS A 61 30.34 -8.79 -5.77
C HIS A 61 30.41 -8.34 -7.23
N ILE A 62 29.33 -8.54 -8.01
CA ILE A 62 29.26 -8.04 -9.39
C ILE A 62 29.26 -6.51 -9.41
N LEU A 63 28.53 -5.87 -8.49
CA LEU A 63 28.46 -4.42 -8.40
C LEU A 63 29.83 -3.84 -8.04
N GLU A 64 30.51 -4.43 -7.07
CA GLU A 64 31.86 -4.05 -6.65
C GLU A 64 32.87 -4.18 -7.80
N ALA A 65 32.89 -5.32 -8.50
CA ALA A 65 33.73 -5.52 -9.67
C ALA A 65 33.41 -4.53 -10.80
N ALA A 66 32.12 -4.27 -11.08
CA ALA A 66 31.72 -3.33 -12.12
C ALA A 66 32.09 -1.88 -11.77
N GLN A 67 32.10 -1.52 -10.48
CA GLN A 67 32.58 -0.23 -9.99
C GLN A 67 34.09 -0.07 -10.16
N ILE A 68 34.88 -1.10 -9.80
CA ILE A 68 36.34 -1.11 -10.00
C ILE A 68 36.70 -0.89 -11.47
N HIS A 69 35.94 -1.50 -12.39
CA HIS A 69 36.20 -1.41 -13.83
C HIS A 69 35.45 -0.27 -14.55
N GLY A 70 34.65 0.54 -13.84
CA GLY A 70 33.94 1.68 -14.41
C GLY A 70 32.83 1.34 -15.42
N ASP A 71 32.28 0.11 -15.41
CA ASP A 71 31.23 -0.31 -16.33
C ASP A 71 29.84 0.18 -15.89
N LYS A 72 29.51 1.40 -16.32
CA LYS A 72 28.25 2.09 -16.01
C LYS A 72 27.00 1.30 -16.44
N ASN A 73 27.09 0.48 -17.48
CA ASN A 73 25.96 -0.30 -17.99
C ASN A 73 25.72 -1.54 -17.13
N CYS A 74 26.78 -2.22 -16.71
CA CYS A 74 26.69 -3.33 -15.77
C CYS A 74 26.16 -2.85 -14.42
N ILE A 75 26.69 -1.75 -13.88
CA ILE A 75 26.21 -1.09 -12.65
C ILE A 75 24.70 -0.83 -12.74
N SER A 76 24.23 -0.18 -13.82
CA SER A 76 22.81 0.14 -14.00
C SER A 76 21.91 -1.09 -14.14
N ARG A 77 22.42 -2.21 -14.66
CA ARG A 77 21.66 -3.46 -14.80
C ARG A 77 21.61 -4.23 -13.49
N VAL A 78 22.74 -4.36 -12.79
CA VAL A 78 22.83 -5.00 -11.47
C VAL A 78 22.01 -4.22 -10.45
N HIS A 79 22.10 -2.88 -10.47
CA HIS A 79 21.29 -2.02 -9.60
C HIS A 79 19.78 -2.19 -9.86
N ARG A 80 19.33 -2.21 -11.12
CA ARG A 80 17.91 -2.48 -11.46
C ARG A 80 17.48 -3.90 -11.09
N MET A 81 18.38 -4.87 -11.19
CA MET A 81 18.09 -6.25 -10.81
C MET A 81 18.01 -6.40 -9.29
N LEU A 82 18.93 -5.78 -8.55
CA LEU A 82 18.87 -5.64 -7.10
C LEU A 82 17.56 -4.97 -6.69
N LEU A 83 17.21 -3.79 -7.24
CA LEU A 83 15.94 -3.11 -6.94
C LEU A 83 14.69 -3.94 -7.21
N ARG A 84 14.69 -4.79 -8.25
CA ARG A 84 13.58 -5.71 -8.54
C ARG A 84 13.53 -6.89 -7.58
N MET A 85 14.68 -7.30 -7.04
CA MET A 85 14.81 -8.39 -6.08
C MET A 85 14.65 -7.89 -4.62
N SER A 86 14.94 -6.61 -4.37
CA SER A 86 15.01 -5.96 -3.08
C SER A 86 13.80 -5.07 -2.83
N GLY A 87 12.60 -5.58 -3.13
CA GLY A 87 11.37 -5.06 -2.51
C GLY A 87 11.41 -4.98 -0.97
N HIS A 88 12.52 -5.36 -0.31
CA HIS A 88 12.67 -5.39 1.13
C HIS A 88 13.93 -4.77 1.78
N HIS A 89 15.06 -4.44 1.13
CA HIS A 89 16.29 -4.13 1.94
C HIS A 89 17.30 -3.05 1.48
N VAL A 90 17.13 -2.33 0.37
CA VAL A 90 18.19 -1.38 -0.11
C VAL A 90 18.01 0.08 0.35
N LEU A 91 16.95 0.43 1.08
CA LEU A 91 16.75 1.81 1.55
C LEU A 91 17.71 2.24 2.67
N ASN A 92 18.52 1.33 3.23
CA ASN A 92 19.43 1.65 4.33
C ASN A 92 20.82 2.15 3.88
N ASP A 93 21.20 2.02 2.60
CA ASP A 93 22.57 2.32 2.15
C ASP A 93 22.72 3.67 1.40
N PHE A 94 21.64 4.45 1.24
CA PHE A 94 21.69 5.80 0.62
C PHE A 94 20.98 6.87 1.48
N PRO A 95 21.53 7.24 2.65
CA PRO A 95 20.89 8.17 3.58
C PRO A 95 20.80 9.62 3.07
N ASP A 96 21.65 10.02 2.12
CA ASP A 96 21.83 11.45 1.78
C ASP A 96 20.89 12.00 0.71
N GLN A 97 20.16 11.15 -0.03
CA GLN A 97 19.26 11.60 -1.11
C GLN A 97 17.77 11.56 -0.77
N PHE A 98 17.40 10.81 0.28
CA PHE A 98 16.04 10.75 0.80
C PHE A 98 16.13 10.96 2.31
N GLY A 99 16.21 12.22 2.73
CA GLY A 99 16.36 12.56 4.14
C GLY A 99 15.35 11.80 4.99
N ASN A 100 15.86 11.00 5.94
CA ASN A 100 15.15 10.31 7.02
C ASN A 100 13.64 10.14 6.79
N ALA A 101 13.26 9.35 5.80
CA ALA A 101 11.95 8.74 5.77
C ALA A 101 12.15 7.33 6.31
N GLY A 102 11.85 7.12 7.60
CA GLY A 102 11.90 5.81 8.24
C GLY A 102 11.10 4.75 7.47
N SER A 103 11.75 4.08 6.52
CA SER A 103 11.19 3.01 5.71
C SER A 103 11.22 1.70 6.48
N ALA A 104 10.27 1.55 7.40
CA ALA A 104 10.03 0.28 8.07
C ALA A 104 8.53 0.10 8.32
N LEU A 105 7.73 -0.13 7.28
CA LEU A 105 6.31 -0.39 7.47
C LEU A 105 5.86 -1.63 6.68
N PHE A 106 5.57 -2.66 7.48
CA PHE A 106 4.86 -3.90 7.18
C PHE A 106 5.44 -4.76 6.06
N ALA A 107 6.30 -5.73 6.41
CA ALA A 107 6.73 -6.80 5.49
C ALA A 107 5.78 -8.02 5.49
N GLU A 108 4.84 -8.08 6.44
CA GLU A 108 3.86 -9.16 6.58
C GLU A 108 2.55 -8.80 5.85
N ARG A 109 1.74 -9.81 5.49
CA ARG A 109 0.44 -9.60 4.84
C ARG A 109 -0.55 -8.95 5.80
N SER A 110 -1.29 -7.94 5.35
CA SER A 110 -2.15 -7.14 6.24
C SER A 110 -3.38 -7.89 6.77
N GLY A 111 -3.79 -8.97 6.09
CA GLY A 111 -4.95 -9.76 6.47
C GLY A 111 -4.81 -10.51 7.80
N GLU A 112 -3.58 -10.72 8.29
CA GLU A 112 -3.29 -11.49 9.51
C GLU A 112 -2.90 -10.59 10.69
N MET A 113 -2.81 -9.28 10.47
CA MET A 113 -2.35 -8.34 11.49
C MET A 113 -3.46 -8.03 12.50
N THR A 114 -3.20 -8.36 13.77
CA THR A 114 -4.07 -7.96 14.88
C THR A 114 -3.95 -6.47 15.16
N LEU A 115 -4.99 -5.87 15.74
CA LEU A 115 -4.93 -4.47 16.18
C LEU A 115 -3.74 -4.22 17.13
N GLY A 116 -3.51 -5.14 18.08
CA GLY A 116 -2.38 -5.04 19.02
C GLY A 116 -1.03 -4.96 18.30
N TYR A 117 -0.83 -5.82 17.29
CA TYR A 117 0.38 -5.80 16.46
C TYR A 117 0.54 -4.48 15.70
N LEU A 118 -0.53 -3.99 15.07
CA LEU A 118 -0.49 -2.71 14.34
C LEU A 118 -0.13 -1.54 15.26
N MET A 119 -0.74 -1.48 16.44
CA MET A 119 -0.48 -0.40 17.39
C MET A 119 0.93 -0.46 17.95
N ASP A 120 1.50 -1.65 18.14
CA ASP A 120 2.88 -1.81 18.57
C ASP A 120 3.87 -1.32 17.49
N LYS A 121 3.64 -1.69 16.22
CA LYS A 121 4.45 -1.18 15.10
C LYS A 121 4.35 0.33 14.94
N MET A 122 3.15 0.89 15.05
CA MET A 122 2.93 2.33 14.90
C MET A 122 3.65 3.17 15.96
N LYS A 123 3.84 2.66 17.19
CA LYS A 123 4.62 3.34 18.23
C LYS A 123 6.08 3.59 17.81
N CYS A 124 6.65 2.66 17.05
CA CYS A 124 8.09 2.63 16.76
C CYS A 124 8.43 3.12 15.34
N CYS A 125 7.44 3.20 14.44
CA CYS A 125 7.69 3.39 13.00
C CYS A 125 7.07 4.68 12.41
N CYS A 126 6.47 5.55 13.23
CA CYS A 126 5.93 6.83 12.73
C CYS A 126 6.95 7.97 12.89
N GLU A 127 7.16 8.76 11.83
CA GLU A 127 7.89 10.03 11.89
C GLU A 127 7.01 11.20 11.39
N PRO A 128 6.76 12.23 12.23
CA PRO A 128 7.04 12.26 13.67
C PRO A 128 6.26 11.18 14.41
N ALA A 129 6.81 10.71 15.54
CA ALA A 129 6.13 9.73 16.38
C ALA A 129 4.77 10.28 16.83
N MET A 130 3.74 9.45 16.73
CA MET A 130 2.42 9.79 17.26
C MET A 130 2.51 10.04 18.75
N THR A 131 1.83 11.06 19.23
CA THR A 131 1.64 11.28 20.67
C THR A 131 0.86 10.12 21.27
N VAL A 132 1.01 9.89 22.58
CA VAL A 132 0.23 8.88 23.32
C VAL A 132 -1.28 9.12 23.19
N HIS A 133 -1.70 10.39 23.08
CA HIS A 133 -3.10 10.74 22.88
C HIS A 133 -3.61 10.34 21.49
N GLU A 134 -2.88 10.70 20.43
CA GLU A 134 -3.21 10.32 19.05
C GLU A 134 -3.23 8.80 18.89
N LEU A 135 -2.25 8.09 19.46
CA LEU A 135 -2.21 6.64 19.40
C LEU A 135 -3.44 6.02 20.09
N ARG A 136 -3.77 6.47 21.31
CA ARG A 136 -4.97 6.01 22.03
C ARG A 136 -6.24 6.30 21.25
N LYS A 137 -6.33 7.48 20.63
CA LYS A 137 -7.47 7.88 19.81
C LYS A 137 -7.61 6.98 18.58
N LEU A 138 -6.51 6.73 17.87
CA LEU A 138 -6.49 5.83 16.72
C LEU A 138 -6.88 4.40 17.12
N THR A 139 -6.33 3.87 18.22
CA THR A 139 -6.72 2.55 18.75
C THR A 139 -8.23 2.48 18.98
N SER A 140 -8.79 3.48 19.66
CA SER A 140 -10.23 3.53 19.96
C SER A 140 -11.10 3.58 18.69
N LEU A 141 -10.69 4.32 17.65
CA LEU A 141 -11.41 4.36 16.38
C LEU A 141 -11.34 3.02 15.64
N LEU A 142 -10.20 2.33 15.67
CA LEU A 142 -10.03 1.02 15.04
C LEU A 142 -10.78 -0.10 15.78
N GLU A 143 -10.86 -0.03 17.10
CA GLU A 143 -11.73 -0.89 17.92
C GLU A 143 -13.19 -0.66 17.56
N GLN A 144 -13.64 0.61 17.50
CA GLN A 144 -14.99 0.97 17.08
C GLN A 144 -15.31 0.40 15.70
N TYR A 145 -14.42 0.57 14.71
CA TYR A 145 -14.58 -0.03 13.39
C TYR A 145 -14.78 -1.55 13.46
N SER A 146 -13.92 -2.24 14.20
CA SER A 146 -13.95 -3.71 14.29
C SER A 146 -15.25 -4.22 14.91
N THR A 147 -15.66 -3.60 16.03
CA THR A 147 -16.91 -3.93 16.72
C THR A 147 -18.13 -3.62 15.86
N GLU A 148 -18.20 -2.43 15.27
CA GLU A 148 -19.33 -2.05 14.42
C GLU A 148 -19.41 -2.89 13.15
N LYS A 149 -18.27 -3.16 12.48
CA LYS A 149 -18.22 -4.02 11.30
C LYS A 149 -18.81 -5.40 11.61
N GLN A 150 -18.43 -6.02 12.72
CA GLN A 150 -18.93 -7.33 13.12
C GLN A 150 -20.44 -7.29 13.40
N ALA A 151 -20.90 -6.28 14.15
CA ALA A 151 -22.31 -6.11 14.46
C ALA A 151 -23.16 -5.94 13.19
N TRP A 152 -22.72 -5.10 12.26
CA TRP A 152 -23.46 -4.86 11.02
C TRP A 152 -23.38 -6.01 10.04
N MET A 153 -22.23 -6.70 9.95
CA MET A 153 -22.15 -7.92 9.16
C MET A 153 -23.19 -8.95 9.61
N HIS A 154 -23.38 -9.12 10.92
CA HIS A 154 -24.43 -9.98 11.46
C HIS A 154 -25.84 -9.50 11.04
N VAL A 155 -26.13 -8.20 11.13
CA VAL A 155 -27.42 -7.63 10.69
C VAL A 155 -27.67 -7.87 9.20
N TYR A 156 -26.66 -7.74 8.34
CA TYR A 156 -26.80 -7.95 6.91
C TYR A 156 -26.96 -9.43 6.54
N LEU A 157 -26.29 -10.33 7.27
CA LEU A 157 -26.43 -11.77 7.07
C LEU A 157 -27.82 -12.31 7.41
N LEU A 158 -28.55 -11.60 8.28
CA LEU A 158 -29.94 -11.90 8.63
C LEU A 158 -30.96 -11.35 7.61
N GLN A 159 -30.51 -10.61 6.59
CA GLN A 159 -31.44 -10.07 5.59
C GLN A 159 -31.95 -11.19 4.68
N PRO A 160 -33.22 -11.10 4.22
CA PRO A 160 -33.84 -12.15 3.42
C PRO A 160 -33.25 -12.28 2.01
N SER A 161 -32.51 -11.28 1.52
CA SER A 161 -31.79 -11.35 0.25
C SER A 161 -30.58 -10.41 0.24
N ILE A 162 -29.67 -10.59 -0.73
CA ILE A 162 -28.52 -9.71 -0.94
C ILE A 162 -28.97 -8.29 -1.34
N GLU A 163 -30.07 -8.15 -2.07
CA GLU A 163 -30.67 -6.86 -2.40
C GLU A 163 -31.23 -6.15 -1.16
N ALA A 164 -31.82 -6.90 -0.22
CA ALA A 164 -32.26 -6.34 1.06
C ALA A 164 -31.06 -5.86 1.89
N ALA A 165 -29.98 -6.65 1.95
CA ALA A 165 -28.72 -6.24 2.58
C ALA A 165 -28.12 -4.99 1.92
N ARG A 166 -28.08 -4.93 0.59
CA ARG A 166 -27.66 -3.76 -0.19
C ARG A 166 -28.48 -2.52 0.14
N ARG A 167 -29.82 -2.60 0.12
CA ARG A 167 -30.68 -1.47 0.50
C ARG A 167 -30.43 -1.01 1.93
N CYS A 168 -30.27 -1.94 2.87
CA CYS A 168 -29.96 -1.62 4.26
C CYS A 168 -28.59 -0.93 4.38
N ALA A 169 -27.56 -1.43 3.69
CA ALA A 169 -26.23 -0.83 3.68
C ALA A 169 -26.23 0.59 3.11
N ARG A 170 -27.00 0.84 2.04
CA ARG A 170 -27.17 2.18 1.47
C ARG A 170 -27.82 3.15 2.46
N LEU A 171 -28.94 2.75 3.07
CA LEU A 171 -29.62 3.57 4.07
C LEU A 171 -28.70 3.94 5.24
N GLU A 172 -27.85 3.00 5.68
CA GLU A 172 -26.91 3.27 6.76
C GLU A 172 -25.77 4.22 6.37
N VAL A 173 -25.32 4.20 5.12
CA VAL A 173 -24.40 5.23 4.60
C VAL A 173 -25.06 6.60 4.67
N ASP A 174 -26.31 6.72 4.24
CA ASP A 174 -27.04 7.99 4.24
C ASP A 174 -27.27 8.52 5.67
N ASN A 175 -27.65 7.64 6.59
CA ASN A 175 -27.82 7.96 8.01
C ASN A 175 -26.50 8.43 8.64
N ALA A 176 -25.39 7.72 8.36
CA ALA A 176 -24.07 8.11 8.87
C ALA A 176 -23.59 9.45 8.28
N LEU A 177 -23.88 9.70 6.99
CA LEU A 177 -23.56 10.96 6.33
C LEU A 177 -24.37 12.12 6.92
N GLN A 178 -25.66 11.93 7.17
CA GLN A 178 -26.50 12.93 7.84
C GLN A 178 -26.01 13.22 9.26
N ALA A 179 -25.67 12.19 10.03
CA ALA A 179 -25.12 12.35 11.38
C ALA A 179 -23.80 13.13 11.36
N LEU A 180 -22.92 12.85 10.40
CA LEU A 180 -21.66 13.57 10.22
C LEU A 180 -21.88 15.04 9.82
N ARG A 181 -22.87 15.32 8.96
CA ARG A 181 -23.23 16.70 8.59
C ARG A 181 -23.84 17.48 9.77
N ALA A 182 -24.58 16.80 10.63
CA ALA A 182 -25.16 17.41 11.83
C ALA A 182 -24.11 17.67 12.92
N ASN A 183 -23.17 16.76 13.10
CA ASN A 183 -22.08 16.90 14.07
C ASN A 183 -20.78 16.33 13.49
N GLU A 184 -19.88 17.22 13.12
CA GLU A 184 -18.63 16.86 12.50
C GLU A 184 -17.61 16.41 13.57
N SER A 185 -17.48 15.09 13.73
CA SER A 185 -16.56 14.48 14.71
C SER A 185 -15.78 13.31 14.10
N ALA A 186 -14.67 12.93 14.75
CA ALA A 186 -13.89 11.77 14.36
C ALA A 186 -14.70 10.46 14.47
N GLU A 187 -15.56 10.34 15.47
CA GLU A 187 -16.43 9.20 15.70
C GLU A 187 -17.49 9.08 14.59
N ASN A 188 -18.12 10.20 14.22
CA ASN A 188 -19.10 10.20 13.13
C ASN A 188 -18.43 9.96 11.78
N THR A 189 -17.19 10.43 11.61
CA THR A 189 -16.39 10.11 10.41
C THR A 189 -16.04 8.63 10.35
N MET A 190 -15.62 8.04 11.48
CA MET A 190 -15.35 6.60 11.59
C MET A 190 -16.60 5.76 11.34
N LYS A 191 -17.77 6.19 11.81
CA LYS A 191 -19.05 5.55 11.48
C LYS A 191 -19.29 5.57 9.98
N LEU A 192 -19.13 6.72 9.32
CA LEU A 192 -19.30 6.82 7.87
C LEU A 192 -18.31 5.92 7.12
N ILE A 193 -17.02 5.92 7.48
CA ILE A 193 -16.00 5.04 6.89
C ILE A 193 -16.38 3.56 7.10
N THR A 194 -16.91 3.20 8.27
CA THR A 194 -17.37 1.84 8.56
C THR A 194 -18.52 1.46 7.63
N ARG A 195 -19.51 2.34 7.46
CA ARG A 195 -20.64 2.10 6.54
C ARG A 195 -20.21 2.06 5.08
N LEU A 196 -19.27 2.91 4.66
CA LEU A 196 -18.67 2.85 3.32
C LEU A 196 -17.92 1.54 3.08
N SER A 197 -17.18 1.04 4.07
CA SER A 197 -16.47 -0.25 3.99
C SER A 197 -17.43 -1.43 3.82
N LEU A 198 -18.58 -1.39 4.52
CA LEU A 198 -19.63 -2.39 4.39
C LEU A 198 -20.35 -2.26 3.05
N ALA A 199 -20.68 -1.04 2.62
CA ALA A 199 -21.23 -0.75 1.30
C ALA A 199 -20.33 -1.29 0.17
N TYR A 200 -19.03 -1.05 0.24
CA TYR A 200 -18.04 -1.62 -0.69
C TYR A 200 -18.14 -3.14 -0.75
N THR A 201 -18.21 -3.79 0.42
CA THR A 201 -18.34 -5.25 0.52
C THR A 201 -19.57 -5.75 -0.25
N PHE A 202 -20.75 -5.15 -0.02
CA PHE A 202 -21.99 -5.61 -0.67
C PHE A 202 -22.13 -5.20 -2.13
N ALA A 203 -21.53 -4.08 -2.52
CA ALA A 203 -21.50 -3.63 -3.90
C ALA A 203 -20.64 -4.56 -4.77
N THR A 204 -19.54 -5.07 -4.23
CA THR A 204 -18.57 -5.89 -4.97
C THR A 204 -18.82 -7.39 -4.86
N THR A 205 -19.58 -7.84 -3.86
CA THR A 205 -19.99 -9.25 -3.72
C THR A 205 -20.94 -9.63 -4.86
N LYS A 206 -20.60 -10.67 -5.65
CA LYS A 206 -21.50 -11.16 -6.71
C LYS A 206 -22.62 -11.99 -6.08
N ALA A 207 -23.80 -12.01 -6.71
CA ALA A 207 -24.93 -12.84 -6.25
C ALA A 207 -24.58 -14.34 -6.22
N THR A 208 -23.68 -14.79 -7.11
CA THR A 208 -23.14 -16.16 -7.15
C THR A 208 -22.18 -16.49 -6.02
N ASP A 209 -21.62 -15.49 -5.34
CA ASP A 209 -20.73 -15.69 -4.19
C ASP A 209 -21.55 -15.82 -2.88
N VAL A 210 -22.89 -15.69 -2.97
CA VAL A 210 -23.85 -15.76 -1.86
C VAL A 210 -24.48 -17.16 -1.74
N ILE A 211 -24.04 -18.15 -2.52
CA ILE A 211 -24.69 -19.47 -2.61
C ILE A 211 -24.91 -20.08 -1.21
N GLU A 212 -26.16 -20.52 -1.03
CA GLU A 212 -26.77 -21.18 0.12
C GLU A 212 -26.07 -22.51 0.43
N ASP A 213 -24.84 -22.47 0.92
CA ASP A 213 -24.30 -23.62 1.61
C ASP A 213 -23.57 -23.14 2.86
N THR A 214 -24.29 -23.22 3.99
CA THR A 214 -23.84 -22.95 5.36
C THR A 214 -22.61 -23.74 5.79
N SER A 215 -22.04 -24.58 4.92
CA SER A 215 -20.86 -25.42 5.13
C SER A 215 -19.55 -24.85 4.53
N LEU A 216 -19.61 -23.93 3.55
CA LEU A 216 -18.44 -23.29 2.93
C LEU A 216 -18.52 -21.77 3.15
N GLY A 217 -17.90 -21.31 4.24
CA GLY A 217 -18.00 -19.93 4.74
C GLY A 217 -17.93 -18.85 3.65
N ARG A 218 -18.97 -18.03 3.59
CA ARG A 218 -19.07 -16.84 2.71
C ARG A 218 -17.80 -15.98 2.83
N GLN A 219 -17.02 -15.86 1.76
CA GLN A 219 -15.87 -14.95 1.74
C GLN A 219 -16.30 -13.58 1.21
N PHE A 220 -16.69 -12.70 2.12
CA PHE A 220 -16.91 -11.29 1.81
C PHE A 220 -15.59 -10.58 1.63
N ILE A 221 -15.45 -9.83 0.53
CA ILE A 221 -14.32 -8.92 0.34
C ILE A 221 -14.54 -7.72 1.24
N THR A 222 -13.86 -7.69 2.39
CA THR A 222 -13.98 -6.61 3.36
C THR A 222 -12.65 -5.88 3.52
N PRO A 223 -12.65 -4.56 3.72
CA PRO A 223 -11.42 -3.84 3.99
C PRO A 223 -10.71 -4.34 5.26
N HIS A 224 -9.40 -4.55 5.14
CA HIS A 224 -8.52 -4.97 6.25
C HIS A 224 -8.21 -3.79 7.18
N LEU A 225 -7.81 -4.11 8.41
CA LEU A 225 -7.59 -3.10 9.44
C LEU A 225 -6.47 -2.11 9.07
N VAL A 226 -5.45 -2.55 8.33
CA VAL A 226 -4.37 -1.68 7.81
C VAL A 226 -4.92 -0.65 6.82
N GLN A 227 -5.86 -1.03 5.96
CA GLN A 227 -6.49 -0.10 5.01
C GLN A 227 -7.31 0.95 5.77
N ILE A 228 -8.06 0.54 6.79
CA ILE A 228 -8.83 1.46 7.63
C ILE A 228 -7.93 2.39 8.44
N MET A 229 -6.87 1.85 9.04
CA MET A 229 -5.85 2.64 9.71
C MET A 229 -5.24 3.68 8.75
N THR A 230 -4.96 3.28 7.52
CA THR A 230 -4.49 4.19 6.48
C THR A 230 -5.49 5.30 6.22
N ILE A 231 -6.79 4.98 6.06
CA ILE A 231 -7.85 5.98 5.88
C ILE A 231 -7.89 6.95 7.06
N CYS A 232 -7.87 6.45 8.30
CA CYS A 232 -7.86 7.28 9.50
C CYS A 232 -6.69 8.26 9.50
N ARG A 233 -5.49 7.77 9.13
CA ARG A 233 -4.26 8.57 9.07
C ARG A 233 -4.29 9.60 7.93
N CYS A 234 -4.77 9.23 6.74
CA CYS A 234 -4.94 10.16 5.63
C CYS A 234 -5.91 11.29 5.98
N LEU A 235 -6.97 10.99 6.75
CA LEU A 235 -7.96 11.97 7.21
C LEU A 235 -7.59 12.64 8.54
N ALA A 236 -6.43 12.29 9.12
CA ALA A 236 -5.93 12.78 10.42
C ALA A 236 -6.96 12.71 11.56
N LEU A 237 -7.72 11.60 11.64
CA LEU A 237 -8.81 11.44 12.62
C LEU A 237 -8.30 11.39 14.06
N GLU A 238 -7.08 10.92 14.26
CA GLU A 238 -6.39 10.89 15.55
C GLU A 238 -6.02 12.28 16.10
N CYS A 239 -5.87 13.28 15.21
CA CYS A 239 -5.53 14.65 15.56
C CYS A 239 -6.77 15.51 15.82
N CYS A 240 -7.98 14.91 15.82
CA CYS A 240 -9.22 15.65 16.00
C CYS A 240 -9.44 15.99 17.48
N SER A 241 -9.05 17.20 17.88
CA SER A 241 -9.49 17.82 19.12
C SER A 241 -10.77 18.63 18.87
N ALA A 242 -11.64 18.71 19.88
CA ALA A 242 -12.94 19.41 19.81
C ALA A 242 -12.86 20.91 19.42
N SER A 243 -11.67 21.50 19.41
CA SER A 243 -11.43 22.94 19.16
C SER A 243 -10.80 23.28 17.81
N GLN A 244 -10.44 22.31 16.96
CA GLN A 244 -9.63 22.57 15.76
C GLN A 244 -10.40 22.32 14.44
N GLY A 245 -11.20 23.29 14.00
CA GLY A 245 -11.68 23.42 12.61
C GLY A 245 -12.59 22.31 12.06
N SER A 246 -13.19 22.56 10.90
CA SER A 246 -14.02 21.57 10.19
C SER A 246 -13.17 20.46 9.57
N LEU A 247 -13.62 19.19 9.62
CA LEU A 247 -12.95 18.07 8.95
C LEU A 247 -12.94 18.25 7.43
N ILE A 248 -13.91 18.95 6.84
CA ILE A 248 -13.86 19.35 5.42
C ILE A 248 -12.61 20.19 5.16
N THR A 249 -12.34 21.18 6.00
CA THR A 249 -11.14 22.02 5.86
C THR A 249 -9.87 21.19 5.94
N ARG A 250 -9.84 20.18 6.81
CA ARG A 250 -8.70 19.25 6.91
C ARG A 250 -8.56 18.35 5.69
N CYS A 251 -9.66 17.82 5.17
CA CYS A 251 -9.68 16.99 3.96
C CYS A 251 -9.28 17.81 2.72
N LEU A 252 -9.77 19.04 2.59
CA LEU A 252 -9.35 19.96 1.53
C LEU A 252 -7.88 20.34 1.66
N ASN A 253 -7.37 20.54 2.88
CA ASN A 253 -5.94 20.78 3.10
C ASN A 253 -5.10 19.54 2.78
N PHE A 254 -5.62 18.33 3.01
CA PHE A 254 -5.01 17.06 2.58
C PHE A 254 -4.96 16.93 1.05
N VAL A 255 -6.09 17.16 0.36
CA VAL A 255 -6.19 17.03 -1.10
C VAL A 255 -5.40 18.13 -1.82
N ASN A 256 -5.45 19.37 -1.32
CA ASN A 256 -4.86 20.52 -2.02
C ASN A 256 -3.41 20.81 -1.60
N GLY A 257 -2.87 20.14 -0.57
CA GLY A 257 -1.52 20.42 -0.04
C GLY A 257 -1.33 21.86 0.46
N ILE A 258 -2.40 22.64 0.63
CA ILE A 258 -2.34 24.05 1.01
C ILE A 258 -2.16 24.14 2.54
N THR A 259 -0.92 24.38 2.95
CA THR A 259 -0.58 24.84 4.31
C THR A 259 -0.29 26.35 4.26
N GLN A 260 -1.29 27.17 3.94
CA GLN A 260 -1.13 28.62 4.07
C GLN A 260 -1.33 29.04 5.53
N GLY A 261 -0.21 29.25 6.22
CA GLY A 261 -0.10 30.16 7.36
C GLY A 261 -0.63 29.68 8.72
N THR A 262 -1.31 28.54 8.83
CA THR A 262 -1.64 27.97 10.14
C THR A 262 -0.43 27.23 10.69
N LYS A 263 -0.08 27.48 11.95
CA LYS A 263 0.95 26.73 12.72
C LYS A 263 0.56 25.27 12.98
N ASP A 264 -0.37 24.70 12.20
CA ASP A 264 -0.77 23.30 12.29
C ASP A 264 0.28 22.44 11.59
N LYS A 265 1.27 21.98 12.37
CA LYS A 265 2.35 21.07 11.95
C LYS A 265 1.86 19.71 11.42
N HIS A 266 0.55 19.44 11.39
CA HIS A 266 -0.01 18.09 11.36
C HIS A 266 -0.71 17.67 10.06
N LEU A 267 -0.95 18.58 9.11
CA LEU A 267 -1.54 18.20 7.81
C LEU A 267 -0.49 18.39 6.71
N ARG A 268 0.31 17.33 6.54
CA ARG A 268 1.33 17.20 5.50
C ARG A 268 0.80 16.28 4.40
N ASN A 269 1.34 16.39 3.20
CA ASN A 269 1.19 15.33 2.21
C ASN A 269 1.61 14.00 2.86
N HIS A 270 0.69 13.05 2.96
CA HIS A 270 0.95 11.76 3.57
C HIS A 270 1.37 10.77 2.48
N LEU A 271 2.62 10.34 2.52
CA LEU A 271 3.06 9.16 1.78
C LEU A 271 2.74 7.93 2.64
N VAL A 272 1.82 7.09 2.16
CA VAL A 272 1.50 5.83 2.81
C VAL A 272 1.98 4.67 1.96
N GLN A 273 2.87 3.85 2.54
CA GLN A 273 3.34 2.63 1.91
C GLN A 273 2.40 1.47 2.28
N ILE A 274 1.61 1.04 1.31
CA ILE A 274 0.83 -0.21 1.36
C ILE A 274 1.49 -1.20 0.40
N LEU A 275 1.81 -2.42 0.87
CA LEU A 275 2.44 -3.44 0.02
C LEU A 275 1.58 -3.80 -1.20
N THR A 276 2.21 -4.38 -2.22
CA THR A 276 1.51 -4.89 -3.40
C THR A 276 0.59 -6.05 -3.00
N GLY A 277 -0.64 -6.03 -3.49
CA GLY A 277 -1.65 -7.04 -3.14
C GLY A 277 -2.48 -6.71 -1.89
N GLU A 278 -2.10 -5.71 -1.10
CA GLU A 278 -2.82 -5.35 0.14
C GLU A 278 -4.01 -4.39 -0.08
N GLY A 279 -4.43 -4.21 -1.33
CA GLY A 279 -5.64 -3.46 -1.69
C GLY A 279 -5.57 -1.93 -1.61
N LYS A 280 -4.47 -1.34 -2.10
CA LYS A 280 -4.34 0.13 -2.30
C LYS A 280 -5.56 0.78 -2.95
N SER A 281 -6.07 0.15 -4.02
CA SER A 281 -7.20 0.66 -4.79
C SER A 281 -8.48 0.76 -3.95
N ILE A 282 -8.70 -0.20 -3.02
CA ILE A 282 -9.84 -0.18 -2.08
C ILE A 282 -9.73 1.00 -1.12
N THR A 283 -8.53 1.23 -0.55
CA THR A 283 -8.27 2.36 0.34
C THR A 283 -8.58 3.69 -0.36
N LEU A 284 -8.10 3.87 -1.58
CA LEU A 284 -8.34 5.08 -2.38
C LEU A 284 -9.82 5.26 -2.73
N ALA A 285 -10.52 4.18 -3.11
CA ALA A 285 -11.94 4.24 -3.45
C ALA A 285 -12.81 4.66 -2.27
N ILE A 286 -12.53 4.16 -1.05
CA ILE A 286 -13.27 4.55 0.16
C ILE A 286 -13.00 6.03 0.51
N ILE A 287 -11.75 6.50 0.38
CA ILE A 287 -11.42 7.92 0.58
C ILE A 287 -12.13 8.79 -0.46
N ALA A 288 -12.12 8.40 -1.73
CA ALA A 288 -12.78 9.12 -2.80
C ALA A 288 -14.30 9.20 -2.57
N ALA A 289 -14.94 8.09 -2.20
CA ALA A 289 -16.35 8.07 -1.84
C ALA A 289 -16.65 8.97 -0.64
N TYR A 290 -15.81 8.94 0.40
CA TYR A 290 -15.95 9.86 1.53
C TYR A 290 -15.90 11.32 1.05
N CYS A 291 -14.88 11.72 0.29
CA CYS A 291 -14.72 13.08 -0.23
C CYS A 291 -15.91 13.52 -1.09
N VAL A 292 -16.35 12.70 -2.03
CA VAL A 292 -17.48 13.03 -2.93
C VAL A 292 -18.78 13.20 -2.17
N LEU A 293 -19.08 12.34 -1.19
CA LEU A 293 -20.26 12.49 -0.34
C LEU A 293 -20.22 13.76 0.55
N ARG A 294 -19.01 14.30 0.77
CA ARG A 294 -18.78 15.61 1.39
C ARG A 294 -18.79 16.78 0.38
N GLY A 295 -19.01 16.52 -0.90
CA GLY A 295 -19.07 17.53 -1.96
C GLY A 295 -17.71 17.91 -2.54
N ILE A 296 -16.71 17.03 -2.43
CA ILE A 296 -15.36 17.25 -2.94
C ILE A 296 -15.11 16.23 -4.06
N ASP A 297 -14.93 16.72 -5.28
CA ASP A 297 -14.53 15.87 -6.41
C ASP A 297 -13.07 15.41 -6.24
N VAL A 298 -12.76 14.20 -6.72
CA VAL A 298 -11.48 13.54 -6.47
C VAL A 298 -10.86 13.03 -7.76
N ASP A 299 -9.56 13.28 -7.90
CA ASP A 299 -8.70 12.68 -8.92
C ASP A 299 -7.86 11.54 -8.32
N ILE A 300 -7.94 10.35 -8.90
CA ILE A 300 -7.10 9.20 -8.57
C ILE A 300 -6.11 9.01 -9.72
N ALA A 301 -4.85 9.39 -9.50
CA ALA A 301 -3.78 9.25 -10.47
C ALA A 301 -3.03 7.91 -10.32
N CYS A 302 -2.82 7.22 -11.44
CA CYS A 302 -1.98 6.01 -11.53
C CYS A 302 -0.86 6.21 -12.56
N TYR A 303 0.19 5.38 -12.51
CA TYR A 303 1.34 5.54 -13.41
C TYR A 303 1.09 5.08 -14.85
N SER A 304 0.02 4.33 -15.11
CA SER A 304 -0.28 3.82 -16.44
C SER A 304 -1.78 3.76 -16.69
N GLU A 305 -2.16 4.04 -17.93
CA GLU A 305 -3.56 4.01 -18.38
C GLU A 305 -4.22 2.65 -18.12
N TYR A 306 -3.49 1.55 -18.29
CA TYR A 306 -4.00 0.21 -18.01
C TYR A 306 -4.46 0.06 -16.55
N LEU A 307 -3.65 0.52 -15.59
CA LEU A 307 -4.00 0.43 -14.18
C LEU A 307 -5.13 1.38 -13.82
N THR A 308 -5.11 2.58 -14.38
CA THR A 308 -6.18 3.58 -14.24
C THR A 308 -7.53 2.97 -14.64
N ARG A 309 -7.63 2.40 -15.85
CA ARG A 309 -8.87 1.78 -16.36
C ARG A 309 -9.29 0.53 -15.58
N ARG A 310 -8.32 -0.28 -15.13
CA ARG A 310 -8.61 -1.46 -14.32
C ARG A 310 -9.22 -1.05 -12.98
N ASP A 311 -8.57 -0.13 -12.27
CA ASP A 311 -9.01 0.30 -10.94
C ASP A 311 -10.35 1.04 -11.02
N GLU A 312 -10.55 1.88 -12.05
CA GLU A 312 -11.85 2.50 -12.33
C GLU A 312 -12.94 1.44 -12.51
N LYS A 313 -12.72 0.47 -13.41
CA LYS A 313 -13.68 -0.59 -13.69
C LYS A 313 -14.00 -1.45 -12.48
N ASP A 314 -12.99 -1.78 -11.68
CA ASP A 314 -13.13 -2.62 -10.49
C ASP A 314 -13.90 -1.90 -9.37
N MET A 315 -13.75 -0.57 -9.27
CA MET A 315 -14.41 0.24 -8.24
C MET A 315 -15.77 0.81 -8.70
N GLN A 316 -16.09 0.76 -10.00
CA GLN A 316 -17.34 1.27 -10.55
C GLN A 316 -18.60 0.72 -9.84
N PRO A 317 -18.73 -0.59 -9.55
CA PRO A 317 -19.91 -1.10 -8.84
C PRO A 317 -20.11 -0.45 -7.46
N PHE A 318 -19.02 -0.07 -6.79
CA PHE A 318 -19.08 0.62 -5.51
C PHE A 318 -19.52 2.08 -5.65
N PHE A 319 -19.03 2.79 -6.66
CA PHE A 319 -19.47 4.17 -6.92
C PHE A 319 -20.92 4.23 -7.40
N ASP A 320 -21.32 3.33 -8.30
CA ASP A 320 -22.70 3.18 -8.76
C ASP A 320 -23.64 2.90 -7.58
N PHE A 321 -23.24 1.98 -6.68
CA PHE A 321 -23.99 1.66 -5.47
C PHE A 321 -24.22 2.88 -4.55
N LEU A 322 -23.31 3.86 -4.60
CA LEU A 322 -23.39 5.09 -3.84
C LEU A 322 -24.03 6.26 -4.60
N ASP A 323 -24.55 6.03 -5.81
CA ASP A 323 -25.05 7.04 -6.75
C ASP A 323 -24.03 8.17 -7.02
N ILE A 324 -22.73 7.86 -6.95
CA ILE A 324 -21.67 8.80 -7.27
C ILE A 324 -21.64 9.00 -8.78
N GLN A 325 -21.79 10.25 -9.21
CA GLN A 325 -21.94 10.58 -10.63
C GLN A 325 -20.60 10.48 -11.37
N PRO A 326 -20.63 10.12 -12.67
CA PRO A 326 -19.43 10.19 -13.51
C PRO A 326 -18.77 11.57 -13.45
N GLY A 327 -17.45 11.59 -13.30
CA GLY A 327 -16.67 12.83 -13.22
C GLY A 327 -16.47 13.38 -11.80
N GLN A 328 -17.22 12.91 -10.79
CA GLN A 328 -16.94 13.26 -9.38
C GLN A 328 -15.73 12.50 -8.83
N VAL A 329 -15.51 11.27 -9.31
CA VAL A 329 -14.24 10.53 -9.16
C VAL A 329 -13.67 10.34 -10.55
N ARG A 330 -12.43 10.78 -10.77
CA ARG A 330 -11.75 10.70 -12.06
C ARG A 330 -10.47 9.90 -11.92
N TYR A 331 -10.38 8.83 -12.69
CA TYR A 331 -9.15 8.04 -12.78
C TYR A 331 -8.31 8.59 -13.93
N GLN A 332 -7.07 8.98 -13.66
CA GLN A 332 -6.19 9.57 -14.67
C GLN A 332 -4.74 9.08 -14.54
N THR A 333 -3.93 9.44 -15.54
CA THR A 333 -2.47 9.33 -15.49
C THR A 333 -1.86 10.69 -15.13
N PHE A 334 -0.56 10.72 -14.85
CA PHE A 334 0.18 11.98 -14.65
C PHE A 334 0.54 12.71 -15.95
N GLU A 335 0.32 12.06 -17.09
CA GLU A 335 0.57 12.59 -18.44
C GLU A 335 -0.60 13.36 -19.01
#